data_AF-A0A7C6IH69-F1
#
_entry.id   AF-A0A7C6IH69-F1
#
_cell.length_a   1.000
_cell.length_b   1.000
_cell.length_c   1.000
_cell.angle_alpha   90.00
_cell.angle_beta   90.00
_cell.angle_gamma   90.00
#
_symmetry.space_group_name_H-M   'P 1'
#
loop_
_entity.id
_entity.type
_entity.pdbx_description
1 polymer ?
#
loop_
_entity_poly.entity_id
_entity_poly.type
_entity_poly.pdbx_seq_one_letter_code
_entity_poly.pdbx_strand_id
1 'polypeptide(L)'
;MFGRGEVATAMVWLSVAALASLLIEIAYLGTWVELGAFAVPLPWTIPAAYVVNLILTRTALLWTENRTLAAVPLGAWTIGFGLVLLWAALPAGGDQLLGNGLRTIGLLAAGIIGGGWPLRHPK
;
A
#
# COMPACT_ATOMS: atom_id res chain seq x y z
N MET A 1 3.27 26.98 -10.47
CA MET A 1 2.22 26.41 -9.59
C MET A 1 1.25 25.64 -10.47
N PHE A 2 1.07 24.34 -10.23
CA PHE A 2 0.10 23.52 -10.97
C PHE A 2 -1.33 23.99 -10.71
N GLY A 3 -2.21 23.85 -11.70
CA GLY A 3 -3.63 24.18 -11.54
C GLY A 3 -4.31 23.27 -10.53
N ARG A 4 -5.31 23.78 -9.79
CA ARG A 4 -6.06 23.00 -8.78
C ARG A 4 -6.65 21.70 -9.34
N GLY A 5 -7.14 21.71 -10.58
CA GLY A 5 -7.69 20.52 -11.24
C GLY A 5 -6.63 19.49 -11.62
N GLU A 6 -5.40 19.94 -11.93
CA GLU A 6 -4.28 19.08 -12.30
C GLU A 6 -3.74 18.34 -11.07
N VAL A 7 -3.60 19.05 -9.94
CA VAL A 7 -3.26 18.45 -8.65
C VAL A 7 -4.33 17.44 -8.23
N ALA A 8 -5.61 17.78 -8.35
CA ALA A 8 -6.70 16.85 -8.01
C ALA A 8 -6.65 15.57 -8.86
N THR A 9 -6.45 15.70 -10.17
CA THR A 9 -6.36 14.56 -11.09
C THR A 9 -5.15 13.68 -10.78
N ALA A 10 -4.00 14.28 -10.47
CA ALA A 10 -2.81 13.55 -10.03
C ALA A 10 -3.07 12.77 -8.74
N MET A 11 -3.69 13.40 -7.72
CA MET A 11 -3.99 12.73 -6.45
C MET A 11 -4.98 11.56 -6.62
N VAL A 12 -5.97 11.71 -7.50
CA VAL A 12 -6.91 10.62 -7.83
C VAL A 12 -6.15 9.44 -8.43
N TRP A 13 -5.33 9.67 -9.45
CA TRP A 13 -4.56 8.59 -10.09
C TRP A 13 -3.54 7.93 -9.15
N LEU A 14 -2.86 8.71 -8.32
CA LEU A 14 -1.95 8.17 -7.30
C LEU A 14 -2.69 7.30 -6.29
N SER A 15 -3.93 7.68 -5.92
CA SER A 15 -4.77 6.89 -5.01
C SER A 15 -5.26 5.60 -5.65
N VAL A 16 -5.64 5.64 -6.94
CA VAL A 16 -6.01 4.44 -7.71
C VAL A 16 -4.82 3.50 -7.82
N ALA A 17 -3.62 4.00 -8.12
CA ALA A 17 -2.40 3.22 -8.15
C ALA A 17 -2.08 2.59 -6.78
N ALA A 18 -2.30 3.33 -5.69
CA ALA A 18 -2.14 2.82 -4.33
C ALA A 18 -3.08 1.64 -4.06
N LEU A 19 -4.37 1.79 -4.38
CA LEU A 19 -5.36 0.72 -4.20
C LEU A 19 -5.07 -0.50 -5.09
N ALA A 20 -4.63 -0.29 -6.33
CA ALA A 20 -4.23 -1.40 -7.20
C ALA A 20 -3.01 -2.15 -6.64
N SER A 21 -2.01 -1.43 -6.11
CA SER A 21 -0.85 -2.02 -5.45
C SER A 21 -1.27 -2.87 -4.25
N LEU A 22 -2.13 -2.34 -3.39
CA LEU A 22 -2.68 -3.05 -2.24
C LEU A 22 -3.29 -4.41 -2.63
N LEU A 23 -4.11 -4.43 -3.69
CA LEU A 23 -4.76 -5.67 -4.13
C LEU A 23 -3.72 -6.72 -4.57
N ILE A 24 -2.66 -6.30 -5.26
CA ILE A 24 -1.55 -7.19 -5.63
C ILE A 24 -0.81 -7.66 -4.38
N GLU A 25 -0.48 -6.75 -3.47
CA GLU A 25 0.25 -7.07 -2.25
C GLU A 25 -0.49 -8.10 -1.37
N ILE A 26 -1.82 -8.00 -1.30
CA ILE A 26 -2.67 -8.96 -0.57
C ILE A 26 -2.78 -10.29 -1.32
N ALA A 27 -3.04 -10.25 -2.63
CA ALA A 27 -3.16 -11.46 -3.45
C ALA A 27 -1.90 -12.33 -3.42
N TYR A 28 -0.73 -11.69 -3.34
CA TYR A 28 0.56 -12.39 -3.31
C TYR A 28 1.15 -12.58 -1.90
N LEU A 29 0.49 -12.11 -0.83
CA LEU A 29 0.99 -12.21 0.55
C LEU A 29 1.20 -13.66 1.03
N GLY A 30 0.34 -14.55 0.56
CA GLY A 30 0.38 -15.99 0.87
C GLY A 30 1.26 -16.81 -0.07
N THR A 31 1.94 -16.19 -1.04
CA THR A 31 2.67 -16.96 -2.06
C THR A 31 3.91 -17.66 -1.49
N TRP A 32 4.07 -18.90 -1.94
CA TRP A 32 5.23 -19.73 -1.67
C TRP A 32 6.02 -19.84 -2.96
N VAL A 33 7.34 -19.61 -2.88
CA VAL A 33 8.23 -19.84 -4.01
C VAL A 33 8.86 -21.21 -3.80
N GLU A 34 8.61 -22.13 -4.71
CA GLU A 34 9.26 -23.44 -4.70
C GLU A 34 10.65 -23.29 -5.33
N LEU A 35 11.70 -23.36 -4.50
CA LEU A 35 13.08 -23.49 -4.94
C LEU A 35 13.47 -24.97 -4.93
N GLY A 36 13.18 -25.67 -6.03
CA GLY A 36 13.46 -27.09 -6.15
C GLY A 36 12.67 -27.92 -5.14
N ALA A 37 13.34 -28.51 -4.15
CA ALA A 37 12.70 -29.34 -3.12
C ALA A 37 12.22 -28.55 -1.87
N PHE A 38 12.47 -27.24 -1.81
CA PHE A 38 12.13 -26.41 -0.66
C PHE A 38 11.10 -25.33 -1.03
N ALA A 39 9.96 -25.32 -0.34
CA ALA A 39 9.02 -24.21 -0.41
C ALA A 39 9.44 -23.12 0.58
N VAL A 40 9.93 -21.99 0.07
CA VAL A 40 10.32 -20.84 0.90
C VAL A 40 9.19 -19.80 0.88
N PRO A 41 8.65 -19.42 2.05
CA PRO A 41 7.72 -18.30 2.11
C PRO A 41 8.51 -17.00 1.89
N LEU A 42 8.31 -16.37 0.73
CA LEU A 42 9.00 -15.13 0.35
C LEU A 42 7.96 -14.01 0.37
N PRO A 43 7.79 -13.28 1.50
CA PRO A 43 6.80 -12.20 1.61
C PRO A 43 7.30 -10.93 0.92
N TRP A 44 7.59 -11.02 -0.38
CA TRP A 44 8.12 -9.93 -1.21
C TRP A 44 7.15 -8.73 -1.28
N THR A 45 5.87 -8.97 -1.00
CA THR A 45 4.84 -7.93 -0.96
C THR A 45 5.04 -6.94 0.20
N ILE A 46 5.72 -7.33 1.28
CA ILE A 46 6.04 -6.43 2.40
C ILE A 46 7.02 -5.33 1.98
N PRO A 47 8.23 -5.63 1.45
CA PRO A 47 9.12 -4.58 0.95
C PRO A 47 8.53 -3.85 -0.26
N ALA A 48 7.71 -4.52 -1.09
CA ALA A 48 7.00 -3.85 -2.18
C ALA A 48 6.04 -2.78 -1.65
N ALA A 49 5.23 -3.08 -0.62
CA ALA A 49 4.31 -2.12 -0.01
C ALA A 49 5.04 -0.88 0.53
N TYR A 50 6.22 -1.07 1.13
CA TYR A 50 7.07 0.05 1.55
C TYR A 50 7.51 0.91 0.35
N VAL A 51 8.08 0.29 -0.69
CA VAL A 51 8.63 1.01 -1.83
C VAL A 51 7.54 1.71 -2.65
N VAL A 52 6.40 1.06 -2.87
CA VAL A 52 5.30 1.65 -3.65
C VAL A 52 4.74 2.85 -2.92
N ASN A 53 4.42 2.73 -1.63
CA ASN A 53 3.93 3.88 -0.85
C ASN A 53 4.97 5.00 -0.78
N LEU A 54 6.27 4.67 -0.68
CA LEU A 54 7.36 5.65 -0.75
C LEU A 54 7.35 6.42 -2.09
N ILE A 55 7.24 5.72 -3.21
CA ILE A 55 7.22 6.33 -4.55
C ILE A 55 5.97 7.18 -4.73
N LEU A 56 4.80 6.67 -4.37
CA LEU A 56 3.53 7.38 -4.51
C LEU A 56 3.51 8.67 -3.69
N THR A 57 3.96 8.63 -2.43
CA THR A 57 3.98 9.82 -1.59
C THR A 57 5.05 10.82 -2.01
N ARG A 58 6.23 10.37 -2.47
CA ARG A 58 7.21 11.28 -3.11
C ARG A 58 6.65 11.95 -4.35
N THR A 59 5.94 11.18 -5.17
CA THR A 59 5.32 11.69 -6.40
C THR A 59 4.25 12.71 -6.03
N ALA A 60 3.41 12.43 -5.04
CA ALA A 60 2.40 13.36 -4.55
C ALA A 60 3.01 14.70 -4.09
N LEU A 61 4.16 14.66 -3.39
CA LEU A 61 4.89 15.87 -2.97
C LEU A 61 5.44 16.70 -4.13
N LEU A 62 5.63 16.11 -5.33
CA LEU A 62 6.00 16.89 -6.53
C LEU A 62 4.84 17.76 -7.04
N TRP A 63 3.60 17.33 -6.79
CA TRP A 63 2.39 18.02 -7.25
C TRP A 63 1.89 19.08 -6.25
N THR A 64 2.25 18.97 -4.96
CA THR A 64 1.78 19.88 -3.92
C THR A 64 2.75 20.04 -2.76
N GLU A 65 2.90 21.28 -2.28
CA GLU A 65 3.64 21.59 -1.03
C GLU A 65 2.84 21.23 0.22
N ASN A 66 1.52 21.03 0.10
CA ASN A 66 0.66 20.68 1.23
C ASN A 66 0.77 19.19 1.56
N ARG A 67 1.45 18.89 2.67
CA ARG A 67 1.70 17.53 3.16
C ARG A 67 0.42 16.73 3.40
N THR A 68 -0.66 17.40 3.82
CA THR A 68 -1.95 16.73 4.06
C THR A 68 -2.56 16.25 2.74
N LEU A 69 -2.45 17.02 1.66
CA LEU A 69 -2.89 16.60 0.33
C LEU A 69 -1.99 15.50 -0.24
N ALA A 70 -0.68 15.59 -0.03
CA ALA A 70 0.25 14.56 -0.47
C ALA A 70 0.08 13.21 0.26
N ALA A 71 -0.57 13.20 1.42
CA ALA A 71 -0.89 11.99 2.17
C ALA A 71 -2.14 11.25 1.67
N VAL A 72 -2.92 11.84 0.75
CA VAL A 72 -4.17 11.25 0.24
C VAL A 72 -3.97 9.84 -0.35
N PRO A 73 -2.95 9.57 -1.18
CA PRO A 73 -2.72 8.22 -1.72
C PRO A 73 -2.41 7.18 -0.64
N LEU A 74 -1.63 7.57 0.38
CA LEU A 74 -1.34 6.72 1.53
C LEU A 74 -2.60 6.45 2.36
N GLY A 75 -3.44 7.48 2.55
CA GLY A 75 -4.74 7.35 3.20
C GLY A 75 -5.66 6.37 2.46
N ALA A 76 -5.72 6.48 1.12
CA ALA A 76 -6.49 5.56 0.29
C ALA A 76 -6.01 4.11 0.43
N TRP A 77 -4.69 3.87 0.37
CA TRP A 77 -4.10 2.56 0.60
C TRP A 77 -4.43 2.02 2.00
N THR A 78 -4.30 2.84 3.04
CA THR A 78 -4.55 2.43 4.43
C THR A 78 -6.01 2.10 4.69
N ILE A 79 -6.93 2.93 4.18
CA ILE A 79 -8.38 2.69 4.28
C ILE A 79 -8.75 1.44 3.49
N GLY A 80 -8.21 1.29 2.27
CA GLY A 80 -8.39 0.09 1.45
C GLY A 80 -7.94 -1.17 2.19
N PHE A 81 -6.79 -1.14 2.85
CA PHE A 81 -6.28 -2.26 3.64
C PHE A 81 -7.25 -2.60 4.78
N GLY A 82 -7.74 -1.60 5.51
CA GLY A 82 -8.73 -1.78 6.57
C GLY A 82 -10.06 -2.37 6.08
N LEU A 83 -10.51 -1.99 4.88
CA LEU A 83 -11.70 -2.59 4.26
C LEU A 83 -11.48 -4.05 3.89
N VAL A 84 -10.29 -4.41 3.41
CA VAL A 84 -9.96 -5.82 3.12
C VAL A 84 -9.88 -6.64 4.41
N LEU A 85 -9.32 -6.09 5.50
CA LEU A 85 -9.36 -6.73 6.82
C LEU A 85 -10.79 -6.98 7.29
N LEU A 86 -11.65 -5.95 7.20
CA LEU A 86 -13.06 -6.05 7.60
C LEU A 86 -13.78 -7.11 6.77
N TRP A 87 -13.53 -7.13 5.46
CA TRP A 87 -14.10 -8.13 4.56
C TRP A 87 -13.68 -9.54 4.96
N ALA A 88 -12.39 -9.78 5.22
CA ALA A 88 -11.87 -11.07 5.63
C ALA A 88 -12.41 -11.54 7.00
N ALA A 89 -12.82 -10.62 7.87
CA ALA A 89 -13.43 -10.94 9.16
C ALA A 89 -14.92 -11.34 9.05
N LEU A 90 -15.57 -11.10 7.91
CA LEU A 90 -16.96 -11.50 7.69
C LEU A 90 -17.06 -13.00 7.38
N PRO A 91 -18.17 -13.67 7.72
CA PRO A 91 -18.39 -15.09 7.41
C PRO A 91 -18.35 -15.42 5.91
N ALA A 92 -18.59 -14.42 5.05
CA ALA A 92 -18.49 -14.54 3.59
C ALA A 92 -17.11 -14.14 3.03
N GLY A 93 -16.17 -13.73 3.89
CA GLY A 93 -14.91 -13.07 3.56
C GLY A 93 -13.84 -13.93 2.93
N GLY A 94 -13.97 -15.26 3.01
CA GLY A 94 -12.97 -16.22 2.54
C GLY A 94 -11.76 -16.27 3.46
N ASP A 95 -11.61 -17.40 4.17
CA ASP A 95 -10.59 -17.70 5.20
C ASP A 95 -9.12 -17.67 4.68
N GLN A 96 -8.92 -17.39 3.38
CA GLN A 96 -7.67 -17.65 2.66
C GLN A 96 -6.84 -16.39 2.36
N LEU A 97 -7.45 -15.18 2.35
CA LEU A 97 -6.79 -13.97 1.83
C LEU A 97 -5.74 -13.37 2.78
N LEU A 98 -5.84 -13.59 4.09
CA LEU A 98 -4.94 -13.02 5.10
C LEU A 98 -4.22 -14.11 5.90
N GLY A 99 -3.85 -15.19 5.22
CA GLY A 99 -3.11 -16.30 5.79
C GLY A 99 -1.84 -15.81 6.50
N ASN A 100 -1.86 -15.88 7.84
CA ASN A 100 -0.79 -15.55 8.78
C ASN A 100 -0.72 -14.07 9.24
N GLY A 101 -1.35 -13.77 10.38
CA GLY A 101 -1.49 -12.42 10.94
C GLY A 101 -0.17 -11.63 11.10
N LEU A 102 0.97 -12.29 11.28
CA LEU A 102 2.28 -11.64 11.31
C LEU A 102 2.64 -10.96 9.98
N ARG A 103 2.32 -11.59 8.83
CA ARG A 103 2.60 -11.03 7.50
C ARG A 103 1.67 -9.86 7.19
N THR A 104 0.41 -9.98 7.59
CA THR A 104 -0.59 -8.92 7.49
C THR A 104 -0.18 -7.68 8.28
N ILE A 105 0.27 -7.85 9.52
CA ILE A 105 0.80 -6.75 10.34
C ILE A 105 2.07 -6.16 9.71
N GLY A 106 2.98 -7.01 9.22
CA GLY A 106 4.20 -6.57 8.54
C GLY A 106 3.92 -5.73 7.30
N LEU A 107 2.93 -6.12 6.49
CA LEU A 107 2.52 -5.39 5.30
C LEU A 107 1.93 -4.02 5.64
N LEU A 108 1.03 -3.97 6.63
CA LEU A 108 0.46 -2.72 7.13
C LEU A 108 1.55 -1.77 7.63
N ALA A 109 2.46 -2.27 8.48
CA ALA A 109 3.56 -1.48 9.02
C ALA A 109 4.48 -0.97 7.90
N ALA A 110 4.85 -1.83 6.95
CA ALA A 110 5.71 -1.47 5.83
C ALA A 110 5.08 -0.40 4.94
N GLY A 111 3.80 -0.53 4.58
CA GLY A 111 3.08 0.47 3.79
C GLY A 111 2.99 1.83 4.47
N ILE A 112 2.63 1.86 5.76
CA ILE A 112 2.52 3.11 6.54
C ILE A 112 3.90 3.78 6.69
N ILE A 113 4.95 3.02 7.02
CA ILE A 113 6.31 3.56 7.18
C ILE A 113 6.81 4.08 5.82
N GLY A 114 6.56 3.33 4.73
CA GLY A 114 6.97 3.70 3.38
C GLY A 114 6.39 5.03 2.91
N GLY A 115 5.07 5.20 3.02
CA GLY A 115 4.42 6.46 2.65
C GLY A 115 4.57 7.57 3.67
N GLY A 116 4.74 7.25 4.95
CA GLY A 116 4.93 8.23 6.03
C GLY A 116 6.30 8.90 6.01
N TRP A 117 7.33 8.22 5.51
CA TRP A 117 8.71 8.72 5.50
C TRP A 117 8.90 10.02 4.68
N PRO A 118 8.46 10.11 3.41
CA PRO A 118 8.60 11.33 2.60
C PRO A 118 7.87 12.55 3.19
N LEU A 119 6.75 12.32 3.87
CA LEU A 119 5.96 13.41 4.48
C LEU A 119 6.69 14.07 5.65
N ARG A 120 7.54 13.32 6.35
CA ARG A 120 8.33 13.78 7.49
C ARG A 120 9.71 14.31 7.08
N HIS A 121 10.28 13.76 6.02
CA HIS A 121 11.59 14.15 5.48
C HIS A 121 11.48 14.59 4.01
N PRO A 122 10.83 15.73 3.73
CA PRO A 122 10.92 16.34 2.41
C PRO A 122 12.39 16.73 2.16
N LYS A 123 12.96 16.24 1.07
CA LYS A 123 14.26 16.71 0.57
C LYS A 123 14.06 17.96 -0.27
#